data_AF-A0A150RTB3-F1
#
_entry.id   AF-A0A150RTB3-F1
#
_cell.length_a   1.000
_cell.length_b   1.000
_cell.length_c   1.000
_cell.angle_alpha   90.00
_cell.angle_beta   90.00
_cell.angle_gamma   90.00
#
_symmetry.space_group_name_H-M   'P 1'
#
loop_
_entity.id
_entity.type
_entity.pdbx_description
1 polymer ?
#
loop_
_entity_poly.entity_id
_entity_poly.type
_entity_poly.pdbx_seq_one_letter_code
_entity_poly.pdbx_strand_id
1 'polypeptide(L)'
;MMEETQLSFPHLELSKLEAMVEIMFLAAYADGSINEAERAELTAHAAAMSAGRLGAEVVESLISIIERSVREEGRNGRFAALRARLPDVRMREAAIELAVRLVAADGVIHESEHALLVEAARALEVPIAFKGRVASGSAR
;
A
#
# COMPACT_ATOMS: atom_id res chain seq x y z
N MET A 1 -16.39 -22.35 -13.35
CA MET A 1 -16.09 -22.38 -11.90
C MET A 1 -14.74 -21.69 -11.78
N MET A 2 -14.73 -20.37 -11.57
CA MET A 2 -13.47 -19.63 -11.40
C MET A 2 -13.12 -19.75 -9.93
N GLU A 3 -12.07 -20.50 -9.60
CA GLU A 3 -11.48 -20.46 -8.28
C GLU A 3 -10.95 -19.04 -8.06
N GLU A 4 -11.70 -18.23 -7.30
CA GLU A 4 -11.16 -17.04 -6.67
C GLU A 4 -10.02 -17.51 -5.77
N THR A 5 -8.80 -17.51 -6.30
CA THR A 5 -7.61 -17.81 -5.52
C THR A 5 -7.38 -16.59 -4.63
N GLN A 6 -8.10 -16.54 -3.51
CA GLN A 6 -7.85 -15.56 -2.45
C GLN A 6 -6.38 -15.71 -2.06
N LEU A 7 -5.59 -14.67 -2.30
CA LEU A 7 -4.19 -14.66 -1.90
C LEU A 7 -4.11 -14.85 -0.38
N SER A 8 -3.50 -15.95 0.02
CA SER A 8 -3.30 -16.27 1.43
C SER A 8 -2.06 -15.53 1.92
N PHE A 9 -2.27 -14.44 2.65
CA PHE A 9 -1.23 -13.59 3.27
C PHE A 9 -0.10 -14.34 3.97
N PRO A 10 -0.38 -15.40 4.75
CA PRO A 10 0.67 -16.14 5.44
C PRO A 10 1.63 -16.85 4.49
N HIS A 11 1.24 -17.06 3.22
CA HIS A 11 2.00 -17.79 2.21
C HIS A 11 2.67 -16.89 1.16
N LEU A 12 2.57 -15.56 1.30
CA LEU A 12 3.28 -14.65 0.43
C LEU A 12 4.79 -14.65 0.73
N GLU A 13 5.58 -14.53 -0.33
CA GLU A 13 7.01 -14.25 -0.23
C GLU A 13 7.25 -12.90 0.46
N LEU A 14 8.32 -12.79 1.24
CA LEU A 14 8.63 -11.59 2.02
C LEU A 14 8.72 -10.34 1.13
N SER A 15 9.32 -10.47 -0.05
CA SER A 15 9.45 -9.38 -1.04
C SER A 15 8.10 -8.86 -1.55
N LYS A 16 7.06 -9.69 -1.54
CA LYS A 16 5.69 -9.29 -1.91
C LYS A 16 5.00 -8.56 -0.78
N LEU A 17 5.20 -9.03 0.46
CA LEU A 17 4.72 -8.32 1.66
C LEU A 17 5.36 -6.93 1.75
N GLU A 18 6.67 -6.83 1.50
CA GLU A 18 7.38 -5.54 1.43
C GLU A 18 6.81 -4.60 0.36
N ALA A 19 6.58 -5.11 -0.85
CA ALA A 19 6.01 -4.32 -1.94
C ALA A 19 4.59 -3.83 -1.62
N MET A 20 3.81 -4.62 -0.89
CA MET A 20 2.48 -4.26 -0.43
C MET A 20 2.52 -3.17 0.65
N VAL A 21 3.37 -3.33 1.67
CA VAL A 21 3.59 -2.29 2.70
C VAL A 21 4.06 -0.99 2.05
N GLU A 22 4.87 -1.08 1.00
CA GLU A 22 5.33 0.09 0.27
C GLU A 22 4.20 0.81 -0.48
N ILE A 23 3.29 0.09 -1.15
CA ILE A 23 2.13 0.70 -1.81
C ILE A 23 1.20 1.35 -0.78
N MET A 24 0.99 0.70 0.37
CA MET A 24 0.21 1.26 1.47
C MET A 24 0.82 2.55 2.01
N PHE A 25 2.13 2.55 2.26
CA PHE A 25 2.84 3.74 2.72
C PHE A 25 2.71 4.88 1.70
N LEU A 26 2.95 4.60 0.42
CA LEU A 26 2.83 5.60 -0.65
C LEU A 26 1.39 6.16 -0.78
N ALA A 27 0.37 5.36 -0.46
CA ALA A 27 -1.03 5.78 -0.45
C ALA A 27 -1.42 6.60 0.80
N ALA A 28 -0.76 6.38 1.93
CA ALA A 28 -0.93 7.19 3.14
C ALA A 28 -0.09 8.48 3.08
N TYR A 29 1.00 8.50 2.32
CA TYR A 29 1.93 9.62 2.17
C TYR A 29 1.43 10.67 1.15
N ALA A 30 0.22 11.21 1.36
CA ALA A 30 -0.44 12.11 0.41
C ALA A 30 0.04 13.56 0.43
N ASP A 31 0.35 14.06 1.61
CA ASP A 31 0.75 15.45 1.82
C ASP A 31 2.29 15.63 1.85
N GLY A 32 3.04 14.54 1.72
CA GLY A 32 4.50 14.55 1.77
C GLY A 32 5.07 14.32 3.17
N SER A 33 4.26 13.91 4.14
CA SER A 33 4.72 13.46 5.45
C SER A 33 3.81 12.38 6.04
N ILE A 34 4.34 11.61 6.99
CA ILE A 34 3.55 10.79 7.90
C ILE A 34 4.00 11.19 9.30
N ASN A 35 3.05 11.49 10.17
CA ASN A 35 3.36 11.79 11.56
C ASN A 35 3.63 10.50 12.36
N GLU A 36 4.10 10.63 13.60
CA GLU A 36 4.47 9.48 14.43
C GLU A 36 3.28 8.55 14.75
N ALA A 37 2.06 9.11 14.86
CA ALA A 37 0.86 8.33 15.14
C ALA A 37 0.44 7.49 13.91
N GLU A 38 0.45 8.08 12.73
CA GLU A 38 0.15 7.40 11.46
C GLU A 38 1.18 6.32 11.15
N ARG A 39 2.47 6.58 11.46
CA ARG A 39 3.54 5.60 11.36
C ARG A 39 3.28 4.40 12.27
N ALA A 40 2.98 4.65 13.55
CA ALA A 40 2.72 3.59 14.51
C ALA A 40 1.51 2.73 14.09
N GLU A 41 0.46 3.36 13.56
CA GLU A 41 -0.72 2.69 13.03
C GLU A 41 -0.39 1.82 11.80
N LEU A 42 0.38 2.34 10.86
CA LEU A 42 0.83 1.57 9.68
C LEU A 42 1.71 0.38 10.09
N THR A 43 2.63 0.58 11.04
CA THR A 43 3.50 -0.48 11.56
C THR A 43 2.68 -1.58 12.23
N ALA A 44 1.69 -1.22 13.05
CA ALA A 44 0.79 -2.18 13.69
C ALA A 44 -0.03 -2.99 12.66
N HIS A 45 -0.58 -2.31 11.65
CA HIS A 45 -1.35 -2.97 10.58
C HIS A 45 -0.49 -3.91 9.73
N ALA A 46 0.71 -3.49 9.32
CA ALA A 46 1.64 -4.31 8.55
C ALA A 46 2.10 -5.56 9.33
N ALA A 47 2.36 -5.41 10.63
CA ALA A 47 2.69 -6.54 11.51
C ALA A 47 1.51 -7.53 11.63
N ALA A 48 0.29 -7.03 11.81
CA ALA A 48 -0.91 -7.86 11.90
C ALA A 48 -1.19 -8.63 10.59
N MET A 49 -1.12 -7.95 9.44
CA MET A 49 -1.38 -8.56 8.12
C MET A 49 -0.32 -9.59 7.72
N SER A 50 0.93 -9.38 8.13
CA SER A 50 2.00 -10.35 7.90
C SER A 50 1.97 -11.53 8.88
N ALA A 51 0.97 -11.61 9.77
CA ALA A 51 0.90 -12.58 10.85
C ALA A 51 2.19 -12.59 11.71
N GLY A 52 2.79 -11.41 11.92
CA GLY A 52 4.03 -11.22 12.65
C GLY A 52 5.30 -11.59 11.87
N ARG A 53 5.20 -11.97 10.58
CA ARG A 53 6.38 -12.28 9.74
C ARG A 53 7.20 -11.03 9.40
N LEU A 54 6.56 -9.86 9.34
CA LEU A 54 7.25 -8.58 9.34
C LEU A 54 7.27 -8.08 10.79
N GLY A 55 8.41 -8.20 11.45
CA GLY A 55 8.63 -7.58 12.75
C GLY A 55 8.57 -6.05 12.65
N ALA A 56 8.19 -5.39 13.74
CA ALA A 56 8.06 -3.93 13.78
C ALA A 56 9.33 -3.21 13.28
N GLU A 57 10.52 -3.71 13.63
CA GLU A 57 11.81 -3.15 13.17
C GLU A 57 11.99 -3.22 11.64
N VAL A 58 11.50 -4.30 11.00
CA VAL A 58 11.55 -4.46 9.54
C VAL A 58 10.60 -3.47 8.88
N VAL A 59 9.40 -3.31 9.42
CA VAL A 59 8.42 -2.34 8.90
C VAL A 59 8.94 -0.92 9.05
N GLU A 60 9.50 -0.54 10.20
CA GLU A 60 10.10 0.78 10.41
C GLU A 60 11.29 1.04 9.46
N SER A 61 12.11 0.02 9.22
CA SER A 61 13.20 0.10 8.27
C SER A 61 12.69 0.31 6.84
N LEU A 62 11.64 -0.43 6.44
CA LEU A 62 10.99 -0.26 5.14
C LEU A 62 10.42 1.14 4.99
N ILE A 63 9.67 1.63 5.96
CA ILE A 63 9.10 2.99 5.95
C ILE A 63 10.23 4.02 5.77
N SER A 64 11.30 3.92 6.56
CA SER A 64 12.44 4.84 6.48
C SER A 64 13.14 4.83 5.11
N ILE A 65 13.27 3.65 4.50
CA ILE A 65 13.84 3.51 3.14
C ILE A 65 12.93 4.16 2.11
N ILE A 66 11.62 3.94 2.22
CA ILE A 66 10.64 4.46 1.28
C ILE A 66 10.58 5.98 1.37
N GLU A 67 10.55 6.57 2.58
CA GLU A 67 10.59 8.03 2.77
C GLU A 67 11.80 8.69 2.13
N ARG A 68 12.98 8.09 2.30
CA ARG A 68 14.20 8.55 1.64
C ARG A 68 14.07 8.47 0.13
N SER A 69 13.60 7.34 -0.38
CA SER A 69 13.48 7.09 -1.82
C SER A 69 12.41 7.99 -2.46
N VAL A 70 11.30 8.28 -1.78
CA VAL A 70 10.28 9.24 -2.25
C VAL A 70 10.86 10.65 -2.32
N ARG A 71 11.71 11.04 -1.37
CA ARG A 71 12.39 12.35 -1.38
C ARG A 71 13.40 12.48 -2.53
N GLU A 72 14.08 11.40 -2.89
CA GLU A 72 15.13 11.38 -3.90
C GLU A 72 14.58 11.18 -5.34
N GLU A 73 13.66 10.23 -5.52
CA GLU A 73 13.18 9.76 -6.83
C GLU A 73 11.77 10.27 -7.17
N GLY A 74 11.06 10.81 -6.18
CA GLY A 74 9.64 11.10 -6.28
C GLY A 74 8.77 9.84 -6.26
N ARG A 75 7.48 10.03 -5.97
CA ARG A 75 6.49 8.96 -5.87
C ARG A 75 6.33 8.14 -7.16
N ASN A 76 6.39 8.78 -8.33
CA ASN A 76 6.34 8.09 -9.62
C ASN A 76 7.54 7.15 -9.86
N GLY A 77 8.74 7.55 -9.42
CA GLY A 77 9.94 6.70 -9.48
C GLY A 77 9.76 5.42 -8.66
N ARG A 78 9.16 5.55 -7.47
CA ARG A 78 8.83 4.40 -6.61
C ARG A 78 7.82 3.45 -7.23
N PHE A 79 6.73 3.97 -7.81
CA PHE A 79 5.76 3.09 -8.46
C PHE A 79 6.37 2.34 -9.66
N ALA A 80 7.28 2.97 -10.41
CA ALA A 80 8.01 2.29 -11.48
C ALA A 80 8.92 1.17 -10.94
N ALA A 81 9.63 1.41 -9.83
CA ALA A 81 10.45 0.41 -9.17
C ALA A 81 9.61 -0.76 -8.63
N LEU A 82 8.45 -0.48 -8.04
CA LEU A 82 7.48 -1.49 -7.59
C LEU A 82 6.97 -2.33 -8.76
N ARG A 83 6.64 -1.71 -9.89
CA ARG A 83 6.21 -2.42 -11.11
C ARG A 83 7.29 -3.39 -11.60
N ALA A 84 8.55 -2.98 -11.55
CA ALA A 84 9.67 -3.84 -11.93
C ALA A 84 9.85 -5.04 -10.97
N ARG A 85 9.60 -4.84 -9.67
CA ARG A 85 9.65 -5.88 -8.63
C ARG A 85 8.44 -6.83 -8.66
N LEU A 86 7.31 -6.37 -9.18
CA LEU A 86 6.05 -7.14 -9.32
C LEU A 86 5.72 -7.37 -10.81
N PRO A 87 6.50 -8.20 -11.54
CA PRO A 87 6.29 -8.40 -12.98
C PRO A 87 4.93 -9.05 -13.31
N ASP A 88 4.40 -9.86 -12.40
CA ASP A 88 3.09 -10.50 -12.54
C ASP A 88 1.95 -9.48 -12.28
N VAL A 89 1.08 -9.30 -13.27
CA VAL A 89 -0.08 -8.40 -13.19
C VAL A 89 -1.02 -8.79 -12.05
N ARG A 90 -1.19 -10.09 -11.76
CA ARG A 90 -2.06 -10.56 -10.68
C ARG A 90 -1.54 -10.14 -9.30
N MET A 91 -0.21 -10.04 -9.15
CA MET A 91 0.39 -9.56 -7.91
C MET A 91 0.21 -8.06 -7.74
N ARG A 92 0.26 -7.30 -8.85
CA ARG A 92 -0.01 -5.86 -8.85
C ARG A 92 -1.48 -5.57 -8.51
N GLU A 93 -2.42 -6.32 -9.10
CA GLU A 93 -3.85 -6.22 -8.81
C GLU A 93 -4.12 -6.50 -7.33
N ALA A 94 -3.56 -7.59 -6.82
CA ALA A 94 -3.69 -7.94 -5.42
C ALA A 94 -3.15 -6.87 -4.47
N ALA A 95 -1.97 -6.33 -4.78
CA ALA A 95 -1.36 -5.30 -3.95
C ALA A 95 -2.22 -4.03 -3.89
N ILE A 96 -2.83 -3.63 -5.03
CA ILE A 96 -3.80 -2.52 -5.07
C ILE A 96 -5.08 -2.85 -4.31
N GLU A 97 -5.66 -4.03 -4.52
CA GLU A 97 -6.86 -4.46 -3.80
C GLU A 97 -6.64 -4.40 -2.27
N LEU A 98 -5.42 -4.72 -1.84
CA LEU A 98 -5.07 -4.71 -0.43
C LEU A 98 -4.85 -3.34 0.15
N ALA A 99 -4.15 -2.48 -0.59
CA ALA A 99 -4.05 -1.08 -0.23
C ALA A 99 -5.45 -0.45 -0.09
N VAL A 100 -6.37 -0.76 -1.02
CA VAL A 100 -7.76 -0.30 -0.95
C VAL A 100 -8.47 -0.81 0.31
N ARG A 101 -8.37 -2.11 0.63
CA ARG A 101 -9.01 -2.69 1.83
C ARG A 101 -8.49 -2.06 3.13
N LEU A 102 -7.20 -1.72 3.17
CA LEU A 102 -6.56 -1.13 4.34
C LEU A 102 -6.96 0.32 4.53
N VAL A 103 -6.89 1.13 3.47
CA VAL A 103 -7.33 2.53 3.51
C VAL A 103 -8.82 2.60 3.86
N ALA A 104 -9.64 1.66 3.35
CA ALA A 104 -11.06 1.57 3.65
C ALA A 104 -11.39 0.78 4.93
N ALA A 105 -10.44 0.54 5.84
CA ALA A 105 -10.67 -0.32 7.01
C ALA A 105 -11.77 0.20 7.94
N ASP A 106 -11.96 1.52 8.01
CA ASP A 106 -13.04 2.18 8.76
C ASP A 106 -14.34 2.34 7.92
N GLY A 107 -14.34 1.85 6.68
CA GLY A 107 -15.44 1.94 5.73
C GLY A 107 -15.50 3.26 4.95
N VAL A 108 -14.50 4.12 5.06
CA VAL A 108 -14.39 5.41 4.38
C VAL A 108 -13.02 5.51 3.70
N ILE A 109 -12.96 6.12 2.51
CA ILE A 109 -11.69 6.56 1.91
C ILE A 109 -11.77 8.07 1.72
N HIS A 110 -10.74 8.81 2.15
CA HIS A 110 -10.62 10.24 1.89
C HIS A 110 -10.24 10.50 0.43
N GLU A 111 -10.64 11.65 -0.12
CA GLU A 111 -10.38 11.99 -1.52
C GLU A 111 -8.88 11.96 -1.89
N SER A 112 -8.01 12.41 -0.98
CA SER A 112 -6.55 12.37 -1.15
C SER A 112 -6.02 10.94 -1.26
N GLU A 113 -6.50 10.04 -0.41
CA GLU A 113 -6.14 8.62 -0.41
C GLU A 113 -6.69 7.91 -1.65
N HIS A 114 -7.92 8.22 -2.05
CA HIS A 114 -8.52 7.69 -3.26
C HIS A 114 -7.74 8.13 -4.51
N ALA A 115 -7.41 9.42 -4.62
CA ALA A 115 -6.61 9.95 -5.73
C ALA A 115 -5.25 9.24 -5.83
N LEU A 116 -4.63 8.96 -4.68
CA LEU A 116 -3.39 8.20 -4.59
C LEU A 116 -3.51 6.74 -5.02
N LEU A 117 -4.55 6.05 -4.56
CA LEU A 117 -4.80 4.67 -4.96
C LEU A 117 -5.03 4.58 -6.48
N VAL A 118 -5.71 5.57 -7.07
CA VAL A 118 -5.87 5.69 -8.53
C VAL A 118 -4.52 5.91 -9.23
N GLU A 119 -3.67 6.78 -8.69
CA GLU A 119 -2.33 7.03 -9.23
C GLU A 119 -1.45 5.76 -9.17
N ALA A 120 -1.44 5.08 -8.02
CA ALA A 120 -0.72 3.83 -7.82
C ALA A 120 -1.20 2.74 -8.79
N ALA A 121 -2.52 2.57 -8.94
CA ALA A 121 -3.11 1.59 -9.85
C ALA A 121 -2.72 1.88 -11.31
N ARG A 122 -2.75 3.15 -11.73
CA ARG A 122 -2.28 3.55 -13.06
C ARG A 122 -0.79 3.24 -13.26
N ALA A 123 0.06 3.59 -12.30
CA ALA A 123 1.49 3.38 -12.42
C ALA A 123 1.86 1.88 -12.42
N LEU A 124 1.10 1.06 -11.69
CA LEU A 124 1.21 -0.39 -11.69
C LEU A 124 0.47 -1.04 -12.88
N GLU A 125 -0.17 -0.29 -13.76
CA GLU A 125 -0.92 -0.78 -14.93
C GLU A 125 -2.00 -1.83 -14.57
N VAL A 126 -2.75 -1.58 -13.49
CA VAL A 126 -3.83 -2.46 -13.04
C VAL A 126 -5.12 -1.67 -12.82
N PRO A 127 -6.29 -2.31 -12.97
CA PRO A 127 -7.55 -1.68 -12.65
C PRO A 127 -7.64 -1.41 -11.15
N ILE A 128 -8.27 -0.30 -10.78
CA ILE A 128 -8.71 -0.07 -9.40
C ILE A 128 -10.18 -0.48 -9.27
N ALA A 129 -10.46 -1.40 -8.36
CA ALA A 129 -11.81 -1.81 -8.02
C ALA A 129 -12.10 -1.40 -6.57
N PHE A 130 -12.70 -0.22 -6.39
CA PHE A 130 -13.19 0.23 -5.09
C PHE A 130 -14.72 0.14 -5.05
N LYS A 131 -15.24 -0.46 -3.97
CA LYS A 131 -16.67 -0.54 -3.68
C LYS A 131 -16.93 0.05 -2.28
N GLY A 132 -16.88 1.38 -2.17
CA GLY A 132 -17.13 2.07 -0.90
C GLY A 132 -17.45 3.55 -1.10
N ARG A 133 -17.50 4.31 0.00
CA ARG A 133 -17.78 5.76 -0.04
C ARG A 133 -16.47 6.54 -0.03
N VAL A 134 -16.35 7.48 -0.97
CA VAL A 134 -15.28 8.49 -0.95
C VAL A 134 -15.82 9.71 -0.19
N ALA A 135 -15.16 10.08 0.92
CA ALA A 135 -15.52 11.24 1.70
C ALA A 135 -14.77 12.48 1.22
N SER A 136 -15.49 13.58 1.03
CA SER A 136 -14.92 14.90 0.79
C SER A 136 -14.46 15.46 2.14
N GLY A 137 -13.16 15.42 2.42
CA GLY A 137 -12.60 15.96 3.65
C GLY A 137 -11.08 15.96 3.59
N SER A 138 -10.48 17.13 3.89
CA SER A 138 -9.04 17.32 4.01
C SER A 138 -8.44 16.22 4.90
N ALA A 139 -7.29 15.68 4.47
CA ALA A 139 -6.47 14.77 5.26
C ALA A 139 -6.31 15.30 6.70
N ARG A 140 -6.38 14.38 7.67
CA ARG A 140 -6.21 14.70 9.09
C ARG A 140 -4.81 15.21 9.38
#